data_AF-A0A5M5ZLP7-F1
#
_entry.id   AF-A0A5M5ZLP7-F1
#
_cell.length_a   1.000
_cell.length_b   1.000
_cell.length_c   1.000
_cell.angle_alpha   90.00
_cell.angle_beta   90.00
_cell.angle_gamma   90.00
#
_symmetry.space_group_name_H-M   'P 1'
#
loop_
_entity.id
_entity.type
_entity.pdbx_description
1 polymer ?
#
loop_
_entity_poly.entity_id
_entity_poly.type
_entity_poly.pdbx_seq_one_letter_code
_entity_poly.pdbx_strand_id
1 'polypeptide(L)'
;QDTTDCLYFDNMRLDGEIGRAKFAYNSGQMMQSAALLYQLTGNGQYLKDAQAIAAACHNYFFMEFTPGQGEPFRMLKKGDVWFTAVMLRGFIELYQVDGNKVYLDSFARSLDYAWTHAREDNGLFNTDFTGKSCDNRKWLLTQAAMVEMYARLAVFANQSL
;
A
#
# COMPACT_ATOMS: atom_id res chain seq x y z
N GLN A 1 11.98 -6.66 12.49
CA GLN A 1 10.53 -6.50 12.62
C GLN A 1 10.24 -5.98 14.04
N ASP A 2 9.32 -5.05 14.18
CA ASP A 2 8.77 -4.64 15.47
C ASP A 2 7.82 -5.75 15.97
N THR A 3 8.09 -6.30 17.15
CA THR A 3 7.32 -7.41 17.73
C THR A 3 5.94 -6.98 18.24
N THR A 4 5.66 -5.68 18.30
CA THR A 4 4.39 -5.15 18.82
C THR A 4 3.33 -5.00 17.74
N ASP A 5 3.71 -4.79 16.49
CA ASP A 5 2.77 -4.54 15.39
C ASP A 5 3.14 -5.18 14.05
N CYS A 6 4.16 -6.05 14.00
CA CYS A 6 4.61 -6.77 12.80
C CYS A 6 5.15 -5.88 11.67
N LEU A 7 5.28 -4.57 11.85
CA LEU A 7 5.88 -3.67 10.86
C LEU A 7 7.41 -3.71 10.93
N TYR A 8 8.07 -3.30 9.85
CA TYR A 8 9.52 -3.29 9.76
C TYR A 8 10.06 -1.88 10.01
N PHE A 9 11.01 -1.80 10.94
CA PHE A 9 11.85 -0.62 11.15
C PHE A 9 12.75 -0.37 9.94
N ASP A 10 13.28 0.84 9.86
CA ASP A 10 14.02 1.33 8.70
C ASP A 10 15.42 0.70 8.57
N ASN A 11 16.21 0.73 9.65
CA ASN A 11 17.57 0.22 9.62
C ASN A 11 18.08 -0.14 11.02
N MET A 12 19.22 -0.82 11.06
CA MET A 12 20.04 -1.02 12.25
C MET A 12 21.46 -0.55 11.94
N ARG A 13 21.98 0.35 12.76
CA ARG A 13 23.34 0.87 12.66
C ARG A 13 24.36 -0.17 13.15
N LEU A 14 25.64 0.03 12.83
CA LEU A 14 26.71 -0.91 13.21
C LEU A 14 26.90 -1.05 14.73
N ASP A 15 26.45 -0.07 15.51
CA ASP A 15 26.44 -0.08 16.97
C ASP A 15 25.17 -0.75 17.57
N GLY A 16 24.29 -1.28 16.72
CA GLY A 16 23.04 -1.92 17.12
C GLY A 16 21.87 -0.96 17.36
N GLU A 17 22.06 0.37 17.18
CA GLU A 17 20.95 1.31 17.29
C GLU A 17 19.94 1.10 16.14
N ILE A 18 18.65 1.04 16.50
CA ILE A 18 17.56 0.81 15.54
C ILE A 18 16.93 2.13 15.11
N GLY A 19 16.96 2.40 13.80
CA GLY A 19 16.17 3.45 13.17
C GLY A 19 14.70 3.04 13.10
N ARG A 20 13.90 3.51 14.07
CA ARG A 20 12.51 3.02 14.29
C ARG A 20 11.45 3.61 13.36
N ALA A 21 11.83 4.39 12.35
CA ALA A 21 10.89 4.86 11.34
C ALA A 21 10.24 3.67 10.61
N LYS A 22 8.97 3.82 10.22
CA LYS A 22 8.20 2.78 9.53
C LYS A 22 7.73 3.33 8.19
N PHE A 23 8.26 2.76 7.12
CA PHE A 23 7.92 3.13 5.74
C PHE A 23 7.12 2.00 5.08
N ALA A 24 6.11 2.37 4.29
CA ALA A 24 5.19 1.43 3.66
C ALA A 24 5.92 0.34 2.84
N TYR A 25 6.95 0.74 2.08
CA TYR A 25 7.71 -0.20 1.25
C TYR A 25 8.53 -1.22 2.06
N ASN A 26 9.05 -0.85 3.24
CA ASN A 26 9.84 -1.76 4.08
C ASN A 26 9.01 -2.97 4.50
N SER A 27 7.83 -2.73 5.08
CA SER A 27 6.91 -3.81 5.43
C SER A 27 6.31 -4.49 4.19
N GLY A 28 5.98 -3.72 3.15
CA GLY A 28 5.40 -4.24 1.91
C GLY A 28 6.30 -5.24 1.18
N GLN A 29 7.61 -5.00 1.12
CA GLN A 29 8.57 -5.93 0.52
C GLN A 29 8.78 -7.19 1.36
N MET A 30 8.68 -7.09 2.69
CA MET A 30 8.72 -8.27 3.56
C MET A 30 7.46 -9.13 3.43
N MET A 31 6.29 -8.49 3.29
CA MET A 31 5.04 -9.18 2.94
C MET A 31 5.16 -9.88 1.58
N GLN A 32 5.68 -9.19 0.56
CA GLN A 32 5.90 -9.79 -0.77
C GLN A 32 6.82 -11.02 -0.68
N SER A 33 7.93 -10.89 0.04
CA SER A 33 8.90 -11.97 0.24
C SER A 33 8.27 -13.17 0.95
N ALA A 34 7.48 -12.94 2.00
CA ALA A 34 6.80 -14.00 2.73
C ALA A 34 5.77 -14.73 1.86
N ALA A 35 4.96 -14.01 1.06
CA ALA A 35 4.01 -14.62 0.13
C ALA A 35 4.72 -15.50 -0.92
N LEU A 36 5.83 -15.02 -1.50
CA LEU A 36 6.63 -15.78 -2.47
C LEU A 36 7.31 -17.01 -1.82
N LEU A 37 7.85 -16.87 -0.61
CA LEU A 37 8.43 -18.00 0.13
C LEU A 37 7.38 -19.08 0.43
N TYR A 38 6.15 -18.70 0.76
CA TYR A 38 5.06 -19.65 0.90
C TYR A 38 4.79 -20.40 -0.40
N GLN A 39 4.64 -19.70 -1.53
CA GLN A 39 4.40 -20.33 -2.84
C GLN A 39 5.51 -21.32 -3.23
N LEU A 40 6.77 -20.98 -2.93
CA LEU A 40 7.93 -21.81 -3.29
C LEU A 40 8.13 -23.03 -2.38
N THR A 41 7.76 -22.92 -1.10
CA THR A 41 8.11 -23.93 -0.08
C THR A 41 6.92 -24.70 0.47
N GLY A 42 5.70 -24.16 0.33
CA GLY A 42 4.50 -24.66 0.99
C GLY A 42 4.50 -24.48 2.52
N ASN A 43 5.52 -23.83 3.11
CA ASN A 43 5.60 -23.66 4.56
C ASN A 43 4.60 -22.60 5.03
N GLY A 44 3.52 -23.05 5.68
CA GLY A 44 2.42 -22.21 6.15
C GLY A 44 2.80 -21.11 7.14
N GLN A 45 3.99 -21.13 7.75
CA GLN A 45 4.45 -20.01 8.58
C GLN A 45 4.63 -18.74 7.75
N TYR A 46 5.16 -18.83 6.53
CA TYR A 46 5.35 -17.67 5.67
C TYR A 46 4.02 -17.02 5.26
N LEU A 47 2.97 -17.81 5.05
CA LEU A 47 1.63 -17.27 4.80
C LEU A 47 1.10 -16.50 6.01
N LYS A 48 1.24 -17.06 7.22
CA LYS A 48 0.83 -16.37 8.46
C LYS A 48 1.58 -15.05 8.63
N ASP A 49 2.89 -15.04 8.35
CA ASP A 49 3.70 -13.82 8.42
C ASP A 49 3.22 -12.78 7.40
N ALA A 50 2.99 -13.18 6.15
CA ALA A 50 2.47 -12.29 5.12
C ALA A 50 1.12 -11.66 5.51
N GLN A 51 0.20 -12.47 6.05
CA GLN A 51 -1.12 -12.01 6.50
C GLN A 51 -1.03 -11.06 7.70
N ALA A 52 -0.15 -11.35 8.67
CA ALA A 52 0.07 -10.48 9.82
C ALA A 52 0.65 -9.11 9.40
N ILE A 53 1.63 -9.12 8.48
CA ILE A 53 2.22 -7.89 7.94
C ILE A 53 1.17 -7.11 7.14
N ALA A 54 0.33 -7.79 6.35
CA ALA A 54 -0.74 -7.16 5.56
C ALA A 54 -1.74 -6.43 6.46
N ALA A 55 -2.23 -7.09 7.52
CA ALA A 55 -3.13 -6.50 8.49
C ALA A 55 -2.50 -5.29 9.20
N ALA A 56 -1.23 -5.40 9.59
CA ALA A 56 -0.48 -4.30 10.20
C ALA A 56 -0.31 -3.10 9.25
N CYS A 57 0.05 -3.35 7.99
CA CYS A 57 0.19 -2.32 6.98
C CYS A 57 -1.15 -1.62 6.71
N HIS A 58 -2.23 -2.39 6.62
CA HIS A 58 -3.58 -1.83 6.42
C HIS A 58 -4.00 -0.97 7.62
N ASN A 59 -3.73 -1.41 8.84
CA ASN A 59 -4.01 -0.63 10.05
C ASN A 59 -3.19 0.67 10.13
N TYR A 60 -1.91 0.62 9.75
CA TYR A 60 -0.97 1.73 9.96
C TYR A 60 -0.91 2.73 8.80
N PHE A 61 -0.91 2.27 7.55
CA PHE A 61 -0.75 3.14 6.37
C PHE A 61 -2.09 3.57 5.73
N PHE A 62 -3.21 3.09 6.25
CA PHE A 62 -4.54 3.57 5.88
C PHE A 62 -5.24 4.23 7.07
N MET A 63 -6.21 5.08 6.78
CA MET A 63 -7.04 5.79 7.75
C MET A 63 -8.51 5.65 7.40
N GLU A 64 -9.39 5.72 8.40
CA GLU A 64 -10.82 5.89 8.17
C GLU A 64 -11.06 7.20 7.40
N PHE A 65 -11.90 7.13 6.38
CA PHE A 65 -12.26 8.27 5.55
C PHE A 65 -13.74 8.19 5.17
N THR A 66 -14.45 9.26 5.47
CA THR A 66 -15.85 9.44 5.07
C THR A 66 -15.90 10.49 3.97
N PRO A 67 -16.18 10.11 2.71
CA PRO A 67 -16.36 11.08 1.64
C PRO A 67 -17.63 11.91 1.85
N GLY A 68 -17.73 13.07 1.19
CA GLY A 68 -18.95 13.89 1.23
C GLY A 68 -20.17 13.21 0.60
N GLN A 69 -19.95 12.24 -0.28
CA GLN A 69 -20.97 11.35 -0.85
C GLN A 69 -20.42 9.93 -0.95
N GLY A 70 -21.26 8.94 -0.67
CA GLY A 70 -20.90 7.51 -0.70
C GLY A 70 -20.49 6.94 0.66
N GLU A 71 -20.18 5.65 0.67
CA GLU A 71 -19.89 4.90 1.89
C GLU A 71 -18.47 5.19 2.43
N PRO A 72 -18.27 5.18 3.77
CA PRO A 72 -16.94 5.24 4.38
C PRO A 72 -15.99 4.13 3.88
N PHE A 73 -14.69 4.42 3.93
CA PHE A 73 -13.64 3.46 3.58
C PHE A 73 -12.28 3.76 4.20
N ARG A 74 -11.37 2.79 4.07
CA ARG A 74 -9.97 2.92 4.44
C ARG A 74 -9.21 3.60 3.32
N MET A 75 -8.89 4.88 3.49
CA MET A 75 -8.11 5.69 2.57
C MET A 75 -6.61 5.54 2.85
N LEU A 76 -5.79 5.48 1.80
CA LEU A 76 -4.34 5.60 1.93
C LEU A 76 -3.96 6.94 2.59
N LYS A 77 -3.13 6.88 3.64
CA LYS A 77 -2.62 8.09 4.29
C LYS A 77 -1.73 8.86 3.31
N LYS A 78 -1.76 10.20 3.42
CA LYS A 78 -0.80 11.07 2.73
C LYS A 78 0.63 10.66 3.10
N GLY A 79 1.48 10.51 2.11
CA GLY A 79 2.87 10.10 2.28
C GLY A 79 3.60 9.98 0.94
N ASP A 80 4.75 9.29 0.96
CA ASP A 80 5.47 8.98 -0.27
C ASP A 80 4.68 7.95 -1.11
N VAL A 81 4.23 8.39 -2.29
CA VAL A 81 3.35 7.60 -3.16
C VAL A 81 4.10 6.41 -3.79
N TRP A 82 5.41 6.51 -3.99
CA TRP A 82 6.20 5.39 -4.48
C TRP A 82 6.39 4.34 -3.39
N PHE A 83 6.58 4.74 -2.12
CA PHE A 83 6.57 3.78 -1.02
C PHE A 83 5.25 3.00 -0.95
N THR A 84 4.13 3.68 -1.17
CA THR A 84 2.80 3.08 -1.25
C THR A 84 2.66 2.12 -2.43
N ALA A 85 3.16 2.49 -3.62
CA ALA A 85 3.12 1.62 -4.80
C ALA A 85 3.97 0.35 -4.61
N VAL A 86 5.14 0.47 -3.99
CA VAL A 86 5.97 -0.70 -3.64
C VAL A 86 5.28 -1.58 -2.59
N MET A 87 4.55 -0.98 -1.64
CA MET A 87 3.75 -1.74 -0.68
C MET A 87 2.61 -2.52 -1.34
N LEU A 88 1.93 -1.94 -2.35
CA LEU A 88 0.88 -2.61 -3.11
C LEU A 88 1.36 -3.93 -3.73
N ARG A 89 2.63 -4.02 -4.16
CA ARG A 89 3.19 -5.25 -4.74
C ARG A 89 3.05 -6.45 -3.79
N GLY A 90 3.33 -6.27 -2.51
CA GLY A 90 3.19 -7.34 -1.53
C GLY A 90 1.74 -7.74 -1.25
N PHE A 91 0.81 -6.78 -1.26
CA PHE A 91 -0.63 -7.08 -1.16
C PHE A 91 -1.13 -7.88 -2.36
N ILE A 92 -0.63 -7.57 -3.56
CA ILE A 92 -0.96 -8.32 -4.78
C ILE A 92 -0.44 -9.76 -4.71
N GLU A 93 0.81 -9.97 -4.28
CA GLU A 93 1.33 -11.34 -4.13
C GLU A 93 0.56 -12.13 -3.08
N LEU A 94 0.20 -11.51 -1.95
CA LEU A 94 -0.62 -12.17 -0.94
C LEU A 94 -2.00 -12.54 -1.49
N TYR A 95 -2.65 -11.63 -2.23
CA TYR A 95 -3.96 -11.90 -2.84
C TYR A 95 -3.94 -13.11 -3.79
N GLN A 96 -2.87 -13.29 -4.56
CA GLN A 96 -2.72 -14.46 -5.42
C GLN A 96 -2.66 -15.78 -4.65
N VAL A 97 -2.29 -15.72 -3.36
CA VAL A 97 -2.19 -16.89 -2.47
C VAL A 97 -3.49 -17.15 -1.72
N ASP A 98 -4.09 -16.13 -1.12
CA ASP A 98 -5.22 -16.31 -0.19
C ASP A 98 -6.59 -15.84 -0.72
N GLY A 99 -6.62 -15.15 -1.86
CA GLY A 99 -7.84 -14.65 -2.50
C GLY A 99 -8.56 -13.54 -1.73
N ASN A 100 -7.98 -12.99 -0.66
CA ASN A 100 -8.61 -11.96 0.15
C ASN A 100 -8.51 -10.57 -0.50
N LYS A 101 -9.63 -10.07 -1.02
CA LYS A 101 -9.69 -8.78 -1.76
C LYS A 101 -9.66 -7.53 -0.87
N VAL A 102 -9.89 -7.63 0.44
CA VAL A 102 -10.11 -6.48 1.35
C VAL A 102 -9.07 -5.36 1.19
N TYR A 103 -7.80 -5.73 1.06
CA TYR A 103 -6.72 -4.77 0.95
C TYR A 103 -6.64 -4.14 -0.44
N LEU A 104 -6.80 -4.93 -1.50
CA LEU A 104 -6.83 -4.42 -2.87
C LEU A 104 -8.04 -3.51 -3.10
N ASP A 105 -9.20 -3.84 -2.52
CA ASP A 105 -10.39 -2.97 -2.55
C ASP A 105 -10.12 -1.62 -1.88
N SER A 106 -9.35 -1.61 -0.78
CA SER A 106 -8.96 -0.36 -0.11
C SER A 106 -8.04 0.50 -0.98
N PHE A 107 -7.10 -0.11 -1.71
CA PHE A 107 -6.27 0.59 -2.70
C PHE A 107 -7.12 1.12 -3.87
N ALA A 108 -7.98 0.27 -4.44
CA ALA A 108 -8.84 0.63 -5.57
C ALA A 108 -9.73 1.82 -5.21
N ARG A 109 -10.44 1.77 -4.08
CA ARG A 109 -11.28 2.88 -3.62
C ARG A 109 -10.48 4.15 -3.33
N SER A 110 -9.26 4.03 -2.79
CA SER A 110 -8.37 5.18 -2.58
C SER A 110 -7.97 5.84 -3.91
N LEU A 111 -7.64 5.04 -4.92
CA LEU A 111 -7.20 5.53 -6.22
C LEU A 111 -8.36 6.06 -7.06
N ASP A 112 -9.52 5.40 -7.07
CA ASP A 112 -10.74 5.92 -7.70
C ASP A 112 -11.13 7.29 -7.14
N TYR A 113 -11.01 7.46 -5.82
CA TYR A 113 -11.24 8.75 -5.19
C TYR A 113 -10.15 9.77 -5.60
N ALA A 114 -8.87 9.38 -5.60
CA ALA A 114 -7.77 10.23 -6.03
C ALA A 114 -7.87 10.68 -7.50
N TRP A 115 -8.43 9.85 -8.39
CA TRP A 115 -8.65 10.17 -9.80
C TRP A 115 -9.47 11.44 -10.00
N THR A 116 -10.45 11.63 -9.12
CA THR A 116 -11.41 12.73 -9.20
C THR A 116 -11.04 13.91 -8.30
N HIS A 117 -10.33 13.66 -7.18
CA HIS A 117 -10.08 14.69 -6.16
C HIS A 117 -8.62 15.14 -6.05
N ALA A 118 -7.66 14.30 -6.45
CA ALA A 118 -6.23 14.59 -6.30
C ALA A 118 -5.51 14.81 -7.64
N ARG A 119 -6.16 14.56 -8.78
CA ARG A 119 -5.65 14.81 -10.13
C ARG A 119 -5.99 16.22 -10.59
N GLU A 120 -5.00 16.97 -11.06
CA GLU A 120 -5.16 18.31 -11.59
C GLU A 120 -5.47 18.33 -13.09
N ASP A 121 -5.83 19.49 -13.63
CA ASP A 121 -6.18 19.69 -15.06
C ASP A 121 -5.04 19.30 -16.02
N ASN A 122 -3.79 19.36 -15.56
CA ASN A 122 -2.61 18.90 -16.31
C ASN A 122 -2.45 17.37 -16.31
N GLY A 123 -3.35 16.64 -15.65
CA GLY A 123 -3.35 15.18 -15.53
C GLY A 123 -2.44 14.62 -14.43
N LEU A 124 -1.72 15.47 -13.70
CA LEU A 124 -0.79 15.06 -12.64
C LEU A 124 -1.48 15.00 -11.28
N PHE A 125 -1.01 14.09 -10.42
CA PHE A 125 -1.58 13.81 -9.11
C PHE A 125 -0.84 14.50 -7.97
N ASN A 126 -1.61 14.94 -6.98
CA ASN A 126 -1.14 15.32 -5.65
C ASN A 126 -0.94 14.10 -4.75
N THR A 127 -0.04 14.21 -3.79
CA THR A 127 0.28 13.17 -2.78
C THR A 127 -0.82 12.99 -1.74
N ASP A 128 -1.70 13.97 -1.58
CA ASP A 128 -2.88 13.88 -0.73
C ASP A 128 -4.07 13.38 -1.53
N PHE A 129 -4.35 12.07 -1.43
CA PHE A 129 -5.44 11.43 -2.16
C PHE A 129 -6.83 11.91 -1.74
N THR A 130 -6.95 12.60 -0.61
CA THR A 130 -8.23 13.21 -0.21
C THR A 130 -8.56 14.47 -1.01
N GLY A 131 -7.61 15.04 -1.75
CA GLY A 131 -7.78 16.29 -2.50
C GLY A 131 -7.80 17.55 -1.61
N LYS A 132 -7.59 17.43 -0.29
CA LYS A 132 -7.62 18.57 0.64
C LYS A 132 -6.40 19.47 0.54
N SER A 133 -5.30 18.98 -0.04
CA SER A 133 -4.08 19.75 -0.25
C SER A 133 -3.46 19.49 -1.60
N CYS A 134 -2.94 20.54 -2.22
CA CYS A 134 -2.20 20.47 -3.47
C CYS A 134 -0.69 20.61 -3.22
N ASP A 135 0.10 19.86 -3.97
CA ASP A 135 1.54 19.94 -3.95
C ASP A 135 2.03 21.07 -4.86
N ASN A 136 2.94 21.89 -4.34
CA ASN A 136 3.56 23.00 -5.09
C ASN A 136 4.39 22.52 -6.30
N ARG A 137 4.81 21.26 -6.32
CA ARG A 137 5.58 20.64 -7.40
C ARG A 137 5.16 19.17 -7.57
N LYS A 138 5.12 18.70 -8.82
CA LYS A 138 4.79 17.32 -9.15
C LYS A 138 6.07 16.53 -9.41
N TRP A 139 6.35 15.56 -8.55
CA TRP A 139 7.54 14.72 -8.66
C TRP A 139 7.31 13.58 -9.66
N LEU A 140 8.26 13.35 -10.57
CA LEU A 140 8.17 12.27 -11.55
C LEU A 140 7.93 10.91 -10.90
N LEU A 141 8.61 10.62 -9.79
CA LEU A 141 8.48 9.36 -9.07
C LEU A 141 7.05 9.11 -8.54
N THR A 142 6.39 10.17 -8.04
CA THR A 142 4.97 10.12 -7.65
C THR A 142 4.09 9.75 -8.83
N GLN A 143 4.29 10.38 -9.98
CA GLN A 143 3.45 10.16 -11.16
C GLN A 143 3.64 8.74 -11.71
N ALA A 144 4.88 8.26 -11.80
CA ALA A 144 5.17 6.89 -12.20
C ALA A 144 4.55 5.86 -11.24
N ALA A 145 4.59 6.13 -9.93
CA ALA A 145 3.96 5.29 -8.91
C ALA A 145 2.43 5.23 -9.06
N MET A 146 1.77 6.35 -9.37
CA MET A 146 0.33 6.37 -9.68
C MET A 146 0.01 5.46 -10.86
N VAL A 147 0.75 5.61 -11.97
CA VAL A 147 0.57 4.78 -13.16
C VAL A 147 0.78 3.30 -12.85
N GLU A 148 1.82 2.94 -12.08
CA GLU A 148 2.06 1.56 -11.64
C GLU A 148 0.86 1.01 -10.87
N MET A 149 0.34 1.75 -9.89
CA MET A 149 -0.77 1.28 -9.07
C MET A 149 -2.05 1.08 -9.88
N TYR A 150 -2.43 2.03 -10.74
CA TYR A 150 -3.59 1.88 -11.62
C TYR A 150 -3.43 0.69 -12.58
N ALA A 151 -2.27 0.57 -13.22
CA ALA A 151 -2.01 -0.52 -14.17
C ALA A 151 -2.11 -1.90 -13.51
N ARG A 152 -1.57 -2.05 -12.30
CA ARG A 152 -1.65 -3.31 -11.55
C ARG A 152 -3.08 -3.65 -11.13
N LEU A 153 -3.85 -2.68 -10.65
CA LEU A 153 -5.23 -2.92 -10.23
C LEU A 153 -6.16 -3.20 -11.41
N ALA A 154 -5.90 -2.62 -12.58
CA ALA A 154 -6.67 -2.88 -13.79
C ALA A 154 -6.65 -4.37 -14.20
N VAL A 155 -5.58 -5.11 -13.88
CA VAL A 155 -5.50 -6.56 -14.12
C VAL A 155 -6.56 -7.33 -13.33
N PHE A 156 -6.91 -6.85 -12.13
CA PHE A 156 -7.87 -7.48 -11.23
C PHE A 156 -9.31 -6.99 -11.44
N ALA A 157 -9.50 -5.79 -12.01
CA ALA A 157 -10.82 -5.23 -12.32
C ALA A 157 -11.60 -6.03 -13.38
N ASN A 158 -10.91 -6.80 -14.23
CA ASN A 158 -11.52 -7.66 -15.25
C ASN A 158 -11.82 -9.09 -14.77
N GLN A 159 -11.54 -9.40 -13.50
CA GLN A 159 -11.99 -10.64 -12.87
C GLN A 159 -13.24 -10.31 -12.06
N SER A 160 -14.39 -10.75 -12.55
CA SER A 160 -15.74 -10.43 -12.05
C SER A 160 -15.78 -10.17 -10.53
N LEU A 161 -16.22 -8.95 -10.18
CA LEU A 161 -16.76 -8.62 -8.86
C LEU A 161 -18.06 -9.40 -8.62
#